data_AF-D1BH28-F1
#
_entry.id   AF-D1BH28-F1
#
_cell.length_a   1.000
_cell.length_b   1.000
_cell.length_c   1.000
_cell.angle_alpha   90.00
_cell.angle_beta   90.00
_cell.angle_gamma   90.00
#
_symmetry.space_group_name_H-M   'P 1'
#
loop_
_entity.id
_entity.type
_entity.pdbx_description
1 polymer ?
#
loop_
_entity_poly.entity_id
_entity_poly.type
_entity_poly.pdbx_seq_one_letter_code
_entity_poly.pdbx_strand_id
1 'polypeptide(L)'
;MSASSTTHGEGQAAVAEVNEQQVSTRVLTVPNLISLLRLALVPVFAVLIITERDVAALLVLAFSGFTDWLDGVAARRMNQVSKLGQVLDPAADRLFILVTLVTLAWRDVVPLWLVVLILSRDVLMALLVPTLNRLGYGPLPVNFLGKAATFALLYAFPLLLLAEMSGAVGAVAHASGWAFAWWGVGLYWASGALYVAQTRDLVREHRAAAHEDRAAHEHPAGHEPATSPSASAPTLSSDDARAPQ
;
A
#
# COMPACT_ATOMS: atom_id res chain seq x y z
N MET A 1 -56.11 8.95 -20.12
CA MET A 1 -55.17 9.87 -20.81
C MET A 1 -54.27 10.44 -19.73
N SER A 2 -53.06 9.89 -19.57
CA SER A 2 -51.78 10.53 -19.96
C SER A 2 -51.41 11.67 -19.00
N ALA A 3 -50.22 11.85 -18.41
CA ALA A 3 -48.90 11.21 -18.43
C ALA A 3 -48.19 11.74 -17.15
N SER A 4 -47.45 10.93 -16.39
CA SER A 4 -45.98 10.77 -16.43
C SER A 4 -45.13 12.02 -16.14
N SER A 5 -44.38 11.89 -15.04
CA SER A 5 -42.93 12.15 -14.88
C SER A 5 -42.35 13.57 -14.83
N THR A 6 -41.24 13.66 -14.08
CA THR A 6 -40.29 14.76 -13.85
C THR A 6 -40.70 15.67 -12.69
N THR A 7 -40.02 15.67 -11.53
CA THR A 7 -38.62 16.04 -11.35
C THR A 7 -37.97 15.30 -10.17
N HIS A 8 -37.09 14.35 -10.48
CA HIS A 8 -36.16 13.68 -9.55
C HIS A 8 -34.71 13.96 -10.00
N GLY A 9 -34.43 15.21 -10.40
CA GLY A 9 -33.18 15.60 -11.07
C GLY A 9 -32.22 16.48 -10.27
N GLU A 10 -32.67 17.12 -9.20
CA GLU A 10 -31.86 18.16 -8.52
C GLU A 10 -30.99 17.62 -7.38
N GLY A 11 -31.36 16.49 -6.78
CA GLY A 11 -30.62 15.87 -5.66
C GLY A 11 -29.39 15.04 -6.07
N GLN A 12 -29.24 14.70 -7.35
CA GLN A 12 -28.15 13.84 -7.84
C GLN A 12 -26.98 14.61 -8.45
N ALA A 13 -27.16 15.89 -8.80
CA ALA A 13 -26.07 16.72 -9.31
C ALA A 13 -25.10 17.17 -8.21
N ALA A 14 -25.53 17.19 -6.94
CA ALA A 14 -24.71 17.65 -5.81
C ALA A 14 -23.80 16.56 -5.20
N VAL A 15 -23.96 15.29 -5.57
CA VAL A 15 -23.17 14.17 -5.02
C VAL A 15 -22.06 13.72 -5.98
N ALA A 16 -21.98 14.30 -7.18
CA ALA A 16 -20.95 14.01 -8.17
C ALA A 16 -19.71 14.92 -8.08
N GLU A 17 -19.64 15.86 -7.12
CA GLU A 17 -18.38 16.52 -6.73
C GLU A 17 -17.55 15.61 -5.81
N VAL A 18 -17.34 14.35 -6.22
CA VAL A 18 -16.28 13.53 -5.64
C VAL A 18 -14.97 14.03 -6.26
N ASN A 19 -14.44 15.09 -5.66
CA ASN A 19 -13.06 15.57 -5.69
C ASN A 19 -12.16 14.83 -6.71
N GLU A 20 -12.38 15.08 -8.01
CA GLU A 20 -11.43 14.73 -9.05
C GLU A 20 -10.23 15.65 -8.82
N GLN A 21 -9.29 15.20 -7.99
CA GLN A 21 -7.98 15.80 -7.92
C GLN A 21 -7.44 15.82 -9.35
N GLN A 22 -7.49 16.98 -10.00
CA GLN A 22 -7.11 17.14 -11.39
C GLN A 22 -5.63 16.75 -11.51
N VAL A 23 -5.38 15.50 -11.92
CA VAL A 23 -4.02 15.00 -12.10
C VAL A 23 -3.41 15.80 -13.23
N SER A 24 -2.57 16.76 -12.87
CA SER A 24 -2.01 17.70 -13.84
C SER A 24 -1.04 16.96 -14.76
N THR A 25 -1.17 17.19 -16.07
CA THR A 25 -0.20 16.72 -17.08
C THR A 25 1.12 17.50 -17.01
N ARG A 26 1.24 18.50 -16.12
CA ARG A 26 2.48 19.24 -15.93
C ARG A 26 3.55 18.32 -15.33
N VAL A 27 4.61 18.13 -16.09
CA VAL A 27 5.82 17.39 -15.68
C VAL A 27 6.57 18.12 -14.56
N LEU A 28 6.47 19.45 -14.48
CA LEU A 28 7.15 20.27 -13.46
C LEU A 28 6.17 20.64 -12.34
N THR A 29 6.04 19.76 -11.35
CA THR A 29 5.44 20.08 -10.05
C THR A 29 6.55 20.23 -9.02
N VAL A 30 6.30 20.96 -7.92
CA VAL A 30 7.27 21.09 -6.82
C VAL A 30 7.70 19.71 -6.28
N PRO A 31 6.78 18.75 -6.05
CA PRO A 31 7.16 17.38 -5.67
C PRO A 31 8.11 16.69 -6.65
N ASN A 32 7.80 16.77 -7.95
CA ASN A 32 8.64 16.13 -8.96
C ASN A 32 10.06 16.71 -9.00
N LEU A 33 10.21 18.01 -8.77
CA LEU A 33 11.53 18.64 -8.70
C LEU A 33 12.33 18.15 -7.49
N ILE A 34 11.68 17.93 -6.35
CA ILE A 34 12.33 17.40 -5.14
C ILE A 34 12.77 15.95 -5.36
N SER A 35 11.92 15.12 -5.97
CA SER A 35 12.27 13.74 -6.34
C SER A 35 13.42 13.67 -7.34
N LEU A 36 13.43 14.56 -8.35
CA LEU A 36 14.55 14.67 -9.30
C LEU A 36 15.83 15.14 -8.63
N LEU A 37 15.75 16.10 -7.71
CA LEU A 37 16.89 16.55 -6.92
C LEU A 37 17.45 15.39 -6.09
N ARG A 38 16.60 14.61 -5.43
CA ARG A 38 17.00 13.42 -4.67
C ARG A 38 17.69 12.39 -5.55
N LEU A 39 17.14 12.13 -6.73
CA LEU A 39 17.75 11.24 -7.72
C LEU A 39 19.15 11.73 -8.12
N ALA A 40 19.34 13.04 -8.29
CA ALA A 40 20.65 13.63 -8.55
C ALA A 40 21.60 13.56 -7.34
N LEU A 41 21.07 13.60 -6.11
CA LEU A 41 21.85 13.43 -4.87
C LEU A 41 22.32 12.00 -4.64
N VAL A 42 21.68 10.99 -5.24
CA VAL A 42 22.10 9.57 -5.12
C VAL A 42 23.58 9.35 -5.48
N PRO A 43 24.05 9.67 -6.71
CA PRO A 43 25.46 9.49 -7.06
C PRO A 43 26.39 10.39 -6.25
N VAL A 44 25.94 11.60 -5.90
CA VAL A 44 26.73 12.53 -5.06
C VAL A 44 26.98 11.91 -3.69
N PHE A 45 25.93 11.40 -3.04
CA PHE A 45 26.05 10.71 -1.75
C PHE A 45 26.99 9.51 -1.85
N ALA A 46 26.84 8.68 -2.88
CA ALA A 46 27.70 7.51 -3.08
C ALA A 46 29.18 7.88 -3.21
N VAL A 47 29.49 8.90 -4.02
CA VAL A 47 30.88 9.39 -4.18
C VAL A 47 31.41 9.95 -2.87
N LEU A 48 30.61 10.69 -2.10
CA LEU A 48 31.03 11.25 -0.82
C LEU A 48 31.37 10.17 0.22
N ILE A 49 30.56 9.10 0.29
CA ILE A 49 30.84 7.95 1.18
C ILE A 49 32.11 7.21 0.73
N ILE A 50 32.27 6.97 -0.58
CA ILE A 50 33.45 6.27 -1.12
C ILE A 50 34.73 7.09 -0.95
N THR A 51 34.63 8.42 -0.97
CA THR A 51 35.77 9.34 -0.77
C THR A 51 35.98 9.75 0.69
N GLU A 52 35.32 9.06 1.63
CA GLU A 52 35.44 9.28 3.08
C GLU A 52 35.16 10.73 3.52
N ARG A 53 34.24 11.39 2.83
CA ARG A 53 33.78 12.76 3.15
C ARG A 53 32.54 12.71 4.04
N ASP A 54 32.67 12.09 5.21
CA ASP A 54 31.55 11.71 6.08
C ASP A 54 30.64 12.89 6.47
N VAL A 55 31.22 14.06 6.78
CA VAL A 55 30.44 15.27 7.10
C VAL A 55 29.60 15.74 5.91
N ALA A 56 30.16 15.74 4.70
CA ALA A 56 29.42 16.14 3.50
C ALA A 56 28.35 15.09 3.14
N ALA A 57 28.66 13.80 3.28
CA ALA A 57 27.69 12.73 3.08
C ALA A 57 26.52 12.84 4.08
N LEU A 58 26.82 13.15 5.35
CA LEU A 58 25.82 13.39 6.39
C LEU A 58 24.92 14.58 6.05
N LEU A 59 25.49 15.67 5.56
CA LEU A 59 24.72 16.84 5.12
C LEU A 59 23.79 16.49 3.94
N VAL A 60 24.27 15.73 2.96
CA VAL A 60 23.45 15.27 1.83
C VAL A 60 22.32 14.36 2.30
N LEU A 61 22.62 13.42 3.21
CA LEU A 61 21.63 12.50 3.77
C LEU A 61 20.56 13.24 4.57
N ALA A 62 20.97 14.17 5.44
CA ALA A 62 20.06 15.01 6.22
C ALA A 62 19.21 15.92 5.33
N PHE A 63 19.82 16.56 4.33
CA PHE A 63 19.12 17.40 3.37
C PHE A 63 18.10 16.61 2.56
N SER A 64 18.49 15.43 2.04
CA SER A 64 17.59 14.52 1.31
C SER A 64 16.37 14.12 2.17
N GLY A 65 16.60 13.66 3.40
CA GLY A 65 15.51 13.30 4.32
C GLY A 65 14.62 14.48 4.71
N PHE A 66 15.19 15.68 4.88
CA PHE A 66 14.42 16.88 5.15
C PHE A 66 13.54 17.28 3.95
N THR A 67 14.08 17.22 2.73
CA THR A 67 13.32 17.52 1.52
C THR A 67 12.17 16.54 1.28
N ASP A 68 12.34 15.27 1.63
CA ASP A 68 11.28 14.26 1.57
C ASP A 68 10.11 14.58 2.51
N TRP A 69 10.43 14.88 3.76
CA TRP A 69 9.42 15.26 4.73
C TRP A 69 8.68 16.52 4.31
N LEU A 70 9.42 17.52 3.82
CA LEU A 70 8.86 18.78 3.35
C LEU A 70 7.92 18.56 2.15
N ASP A 71 8.31 17.70 1.21
CA ASP A 71 7.48 17.39 0.05
C ASP A 71 6.20 16.64 0.46
N GLY A 72 6.32 15.67 1.36
CA GLY A 72 5.15 14.99 1.91
C GLY A 72 4.17 15.96 2.59
N VAL A 73 4.67 17.03 3.24
CA VAL A 73 3.83 18.10 3.80
C VAL A 73 3.23 18.99 2.71
N ALA A 74 4.03 19.38 1.72
CA ALA A 74 3.61 20.26 0.63
C ALA A 74 2.57 19.59 -0.27
N ALA A 75 2.76 18.32 -0.64
CA ALA A 75 1.83 17.53 -1.43
C ALA A 75 0.43 17.48 -0.79
N ARG A 76 0.35 17.32 0.55
CA ARG A 76 -0.91 17.35 1.29
C ARG A 76 -1.62 18.71 1.25
N ARG A 77 -0.87 19.80 1.09
CA ARG A 77 -1.41 21.17 1.08
C ARG A 77 -1.71 21.69 -0.33
N MET A 78 -0.98 21.22 -1.34
CA MET A 78 -1.03 21.80 -2.68
C MET A 78 -1.97 21.08 -3.65
N ASN A 79 -2.50 19.89 -3.30
CA ASN A 79 -3.37 19.07 -4.19
C ASN A 79 -2.81 18.88 -5.62
N GLN A 80 -1.51 19.06 -5.81
CA GLN A 80 -0.83 18.96 -7.10
C GLN A 80 -0.21 17.57 -7.21
N VAL A 81 -0.94 16.66 -7.86
CA VAL A 81 -0.48 15.30 -8.13
C VAL A 81 -0.27 15.16 -9.64
N SER A 82 0.89 14.65 -10.07
CA SER A 82 1.17 14.35 -11.47
C SER A 82 1.31 12.84 -11.68
N LYS A 83 0.91 12.32 -12.85
CA LYS A 83 1.04 10.89 -13.18
C LYS A 83 2.50 10.42 -13.16
N LEU A 84 3.42 11.31 -13.55
CA LEU A 84 4.85 11.03 -13.58
C LEU A 84 5.43 10.97 -12.16
N GLY A 85 5.05 11.91 -11.28
CA GLY A 85 5.46 11.91 -9.87
C GLY A 85 5.01 10.65 -9.13
N GLN A 86 3.78 10.17 -9.37
CA GLN A 86 3.26 8.93 -8.76
C GLN A 86 4.16 7.69 -9.00
N VAL A 87 4.95 7.67 -10.07
CA VAL A 87 5.89 6.59 -10.39
C VAL A 87 7.32 6.97 -10.03
N LEU A 88 7.72 8.22 -10.28
CA LEU A 88 9.09 8.66 -10.05
C LEU A 88 9.43 8.79 -8.57
N ASP A 89 8.50 9.29 -7.74
CA ASP A 89 8.76 9.52 -6.31
C ASP A 89 9.09 8.20 -5.60
N PRO A 90 8.27 7.12 -5.69
CA PRO A 90 8.60 5.85 -5.04
C PRO A 90 9.87 5.18 -5.59
N ALA A 91 10.22 5.44 -6.86
CA ALA A 91 11.41 4.89 -7.49
C ALA A 91 12.69 5.60 -7.02
N ALA A 92 12.67 6.94 -6.98
CA ALA A 92 13.78 7.75 -6.47
C ALA A 92 14.04 7.45 -4.99
N ASP A 93 12.98 7.28 -4.20
CA ASP A 93 13.08 6.96 -2.77
C ASP A 93 13.74 5.62 -2.53
N ARG A 94 13.27 4.58 -3.23
CA ARG A 94 13.84 3.23 -3.13
C ARG A 94 15.29 3.19 -3.59
N LEU A 95 15.60 3.89 -4.67
CA LEU A 95 16.97 3.96 -5.18
C LEU A 95 17.89 4.68 -4.17
N PHE A 96 17.44 5.79 -3.58
CA PHE A 96 18.21 6.53 -2.60
C PHE A 96 18.47 5.68 -1.34
N ILE A 97 17.45 4.99 -0.82
CA ILE A 97 17.59 4.07 0.32
C ILE A 97 18.53 2.92 -0.03
N LEU A 98 18.36 2.29 -1.19
CA LEU A 98 19.20 1.17 -1.63
C LEU A 98 20.67 1.58 -1.71
N VAL A 99 20.95 2.70 -2.40
CA VAL A 99 22.32 3.22 -2.52
C VAL A 99 22.87 3.59 -1.14
N THR A 100 22.08 4.21 -0.28
CA THR A 100 22.50 4.56 1.09
C THR A 100 22.91 3.33 1.88
N LEU A 101 22.09 2.28 1.88
CA LEU A 101 22.39 1.04 2.58
C LEU A 101 23.62 0.33 2.03
N VAL A 102 23.74 0.25 0.70
CA VAL A 102 24.86 -0.44 0.03
C VAL A 102 26.17 0.30 0.27
N THR A 103 26.19 1.63 0.15
CA THR A 103 27.43 2.40 0.34
C THR A 103 27.86 2.44 1.80
N LEU A 104 26.92 2.55 2.75
CA LEU A 104 27.24 2.45 4.18
C LEU A 104 27.77 1.06 4.55
N ALA A 105 27.23 -0.01 3.96
CA ALA A 105 27.74 -1.35 4.18
C ALA A 105 29.09 -1.61 3.51
N TRP A 106 29.33 -1.02 2.33
CA TRP A 106 30.63 -1.05 1.68
C TRP A 106 31.73 -0.42 2.55
N ARG A 107 31.37 0.60 3.32
CA ARG A 107 32.24 1.35 4.24
C ARG A 107 32.34 0.72 5.64
N ASP A 108 31.78 -0.47 5.84
CA ASP A 108 31.67 -1.18 7.13
C ASP A 108 30.97 -0.40 8.26
N VAL A 109 30.31 0.72 7.96
CA VAL A 109 29.53 1.53 8.92
C VAL A 109 28.29 0.76 9.38
N VAL A 110 27.70 0.00 8.46
CA VAL A 110 26.52 -0.83 8.71
C VAL A 110 26.82 -2.26 8.27
N PRO A 111 26.59 -3.27 9.10
CA PRO A 111 26.88 -4.64 8.68
C PRO A 111 25.89 -5.11 7.62
N LEU A 112 26.37 -5.95 6.71
CA LEU A 112 25.59 -6.46 5.57
C LEU A 112 24.27 -7.15 6.00
N TRP A 113 24.24 -7.80 7.17
CA TRP A 113 23.03 -8.44 7.67
C TRP A 113 21.88 -7.44 7.90
N LEU A 114 22.18 -6.21 8.32
CA LEU A 114 21.17 -5.16 8.52
C LEU A 114 20.55 -4.75 7.17
N VAL A 115 21.41 -4.60 6.15
CA VAL A 115 20.99 -4.29 4.78
C VAL A 115 20.07 -5.39 4.25
N VAL A 116 20.47 -6.65 4.39
CA VAL A 116 19.65 -7.80 3.95
C VAL A 116 18.31 -7.84 4.69
N LEU A 117 18.28 -7.57 5.99
CA LEU A 117 17.03 -7.53 6.77
C LEU A 117 16.07 -6.43 6.30
N ILE A 118 16.58 -5.25 5.97
CA ILE A 118 15.74 -4.14 5.48
C ILE A 118 15.23 -4.44 4.07
N LEU A 119 16.12 -4.85 3.16
CA LEU A 119 15.77 -5.11 1.77
C LEU A 119 14.83 -6.31 1.60
N SER A 120 14.99 -7.37 2.40
CA SER A 120 14.12 -8.55 2.34
C SER A 120 12.67 -8.23 2.71
N ARG A 121 12.43 -7.27 3.62
CA ARG A 121 11.08 -6.77 3.90
C ARG A 121 10.54 -6.00 2.69
N ASP A 122 11.33 -5.18 2.01
CA ASP A 122 10.87 -4.49 0.81
C ASP A 122 10.50 -5.46 -0.32
N VAL A 123 11.25 -6.56 -0.46
CA VAL A 123 10.89 -7.66 -1.36
C VAL A 123 9.59 -8.32 -0.92
N LEU A 124 9.42 -8.61 0.38
CA LEU A 124 8.17 -9.15 0.92
C LEU A 124 6.97 -8.26 0.53
N MET A 125 7.08 -6.95 0.75
CA MET A 125 6.02 -6.00 0.40
C MET A 125 5.77 -5.91 -1.11
N ALA A 126 6.84 -5.96 -1.91
CA ALA A 126 6.73 -5.99 -3.38
C ALA A 126 6.02 -7.25 -3.90
N LEU A 127 6.04 -8.36 -3.16
CA LEU A 127 5.29 -9.58 -3.50
C LEU A 127 3.85 -9.57 -2.98
N LEU A 128 3.61 -9.00 -1.80
CA LEU A 128 2.28 -8.92 -1.19
C LEU A 128 1.36 -7.97 -1.96
N VAL A 129 1.81 -6.75 -2.27
CA VAL A 129 0.96 -5.70 -2.87
C VAL A 129 0.30 -6.14 -4.20
N PRO A 130 1.03 -6.74 -5.17
CA PRO A 130 0.41 -7.23 -6.39
C PRO A 130 -0.60 -8.35 -6.15
N THR A 131 -0.38 -9.19 -5.13
CA THR A 131 -1.31 -10.27 -4.77
C THR A 131 -2.65 -9.70 -4.31
N LEU A 132 -2.66 -8.66 -3.47
CA LEU A 132 -3.89 -7.99 -3.06
C LEU A 132 -4.57 -7.24 -4.19
N ASN A 133 -3.79 -6.56 -5.03
CA ASN A 133 -4.34 -5.83 -6.17
C ASN A 133 -5.05 -6.78 -7.15
N ARG A 134 -4.54 -8.00 -7.34
CA ARG A 134 -5.21 -9.04 -8.15
C ARG A 134 -6.53 -9.52 -7.55
N LEU A 135 -6.69 -9.43 -6.23
CA LEU A 135 -7.90 -9.83 -5.51
C LEU A 135 -8.90 -8.66 -5.33
N GLY A 136 -8.58 -7.46 -5.81
CA GLY A 136 -9.47 -6.29 -5.75
C GLY A 136 -9.47 -5.52 -4.43
N TYR A 137 -8.66 -5.92 -3.44
CA TYR A 137 -8.66 -5.30 -2.10
C TYR A 137 -7.82 -4.01 -2.00
N GLY A 138 -7.02 -3.67 -3.02
CA GLY A 138 -6.16 -2.49 -3.01
C GLY A 138 -5.03 -2.55 -1.95
N PRO A 139 -4.29 -1.45 -1.76
CA PRO A 139 -3.20 -1.40 -0.77
C PRO A 139 -3.73 -1.35 0.67
N LEU A 140 -3.18 -2.21 1.54
CA LEU A 140 -3.55 -2.26 2.96
C LEU A 140 -3.20 -0.95 3.70
N PRO A 141 -4.04 -0.53 4.66
CA PRO A 141 -3.80 0.68 5.44
C PRO A 141 -2.50 0.59 6.24
N VAL A 142 -1.74 1.68 6.24
CA VAL A 142 -0.47 1.78 6.97
C VAL A 142 -0.66 1.83 8.48
N ASN A 143 -0.15 0.81 9.17
CA ASN A 143 -0.14 0.76 10.62
C ASN A 143 0.85 1.77 11.23
N PHE A 144 0.55 2.25 12.44
CA PHE A 144 1.42 3.18 13.17
C PHE A 144 2.83 2.60 13.40
N LEU A 145 2.92 1.29 13.57
CA LEU A 145 4.16 0.56 13.77
C LEU A 145 5.14 0.74 12.60
N GLY A 146 4.63 0.69 11.37
CA GLY A 146 5.41 0.91 10.16
C GLY A 146 5.91 2.35 10.05
N LYS A 147 5.09 3.33 10.43
CA LYS A 147 5.52 4.74 10.49
C LYS A 147 6.64 4.92 11.51
N ALA A 148 6.47 4.37 12.72
CA ALA A 148 7.48 4.43 13.77
C ALA A 148 8.79 3.74 13.33
N ALA A 149 8.70 2.59 12.66
CA ALA A 149 9.86 1.89 12.09
C ALA A 149 10.61 2.77 11.09
N THR A 150 9.90 3.39 10.15
CA THR A 150 10.49 4.29 9.15
C THR A 150 11.18 5.48 9.83
N PHE A 151 10.54 6.11 10.83
CA PHE A 151 11.18 7.20 11.59
C PHE A 151 12.45 6.73 12.30
N ALA A 152 12.41 5.58 12.97
CA ALA A 152 13.58 5.04 13.66
C ALA A 152 14.74 4.78 12.68
N LEU A 153 14.48 4.15 11.53
CA LEU A 153 15.50 3.92 10.51
C LEU A 153 16.01 5.21 9.85
N LEU A 154 15.13 6.20 9.65
CA LEU A 154 15.49 7.51 9.13
C LEU A 154 16.52 8.23 10.03
N TYR A 155 16.40 8.09 11.35
CA TYR A 155 17.40 8.63 12.30
C TYR A 155 18.61 7.71 12.46
N ALA A 156 18.44 6.39 12.31
CA ALA A 156 19.52 5.43 12.49
C ALA A 156 20.69 5.69 11.53
N PHE A 157 20.46 5.83 10.23
CA PHE A 157 21.56 5.94 9.26
C PHE A 157 22.39 7.22 9.39
N PRO A 158 21.80 8.42 9.54
CA PRO A 158 22.57 9.63 9.83
C PRO A 158 23.36 9.52 11.13
N LEU A 159 22.78 8.93 12.19
CA LEU A 159 23.48 8.75 13.47
C LEU A 159 24.62 7.75 13.36
N LEU A 160 24.45 6.65 12.62
CA LEU A 160 25.50 5.67 12.38
C LEU A 160 26.63 6.26 11.53
N LEU A 161 26.31 7.11 10.54
CA LEU A 161 27.33 7.84 9.80
C LEU A 161 28.05 8.88 10.68
N LEU A 162 27.32 9.56 11.56
CA LEU A 162 27.89 10.51 12.52
C LEU A 162 28.77 9.81 13.58
N ALA A 163 28.53 8.54 13.85
CA ALA A 163 29.31 7.72 14.78
C ALA A 163 30.77 7.57 14.36
N GLU A 164 31.05 7.69 13.06
CA GLU A 164 32.41 7.62 12.49
C GLU A 164 33.27 8.83 12.89
N MET A 165 32.66 9.91 13.37
CA MET A 165 33.43 11.05 13.89
C MET A 165 34.09 10.72 15.22
N SER A 166 35.40 11.00 15.34
CA SER A 166 36.11 10.82 16.61
C SER A 166 35.57 11.72 17.73
N GLY A 167 35.56 11.21 18.96
CA GLY A 167 35.26 11.97 20.18
C GLY A 167 33.90 11.66 20.80
N ALA A 168 33.46 12.51 21.74
CA ALA A 168 32.23 12.29 22.50
C ALA A 168 30.97 12.27 21.61
N VAL A 169 30.96 13.09 20.55
CA VAL A 169 29.84 13.15 19.59
C VAL A 169 29.66 11.81 18.89
N GLY A 170 30.73 11.20 18.38
CA GLY A 170 30.67 9.89 17.74
C GLY A 170 30.24 8.78 18.69
N ALA A 171 30.73 8.79 19.93
CA ALA A 171 30.33 7.79 20.93
C ALA A 171 28.82 7.83 21.25
N VAL A 172 28.26 9.04 21.42
CA VAL A 172 26.81 9.22 21.65
C VAL A 172 26.01 8.84 20.40
N ALA A 173 26.50 9.22 19.22
CA ALA A 173 25.88 8.89 17.94
C ALA A 173 25.89 7.38 17.67
N HIS A 174 26.96 6.67 18.04
CA HIS A 174 27.07 5.22 17.93
C HIS A 174 26.00 4.51 18.77
N ALA A 175 25.91 4.85 20.07
CA ALA A 175 24.93 4.25 20.97
C ALA A 175 23.49 4.54 20.50
N SER A 176 23.22 5.79 20.13
CA SER A 176 21.90 6.22 19.69
C SER A 176 21.52 5.62 18.34
N GLY A 177 22.45 5.60 17.38
CA GLY A 177 22.27 5.04 16.04
C GLY A 177 21.94 3.56 16.10
N TRP A 178 22.67 2.79 16.90
CA TRP A 178 22.37 1.37 17.10
C TRP A 178 21.05 1.12 17.85
N ALA A 179 20.70 1.96 18.82
CA ALA A 179 19.39 1.87 19.48
C ALA A 179 18.27 2.07 18.45
N PHE A 180 18.34 3.13 17.64
CA PHE A 180 17.39 3.39 16.57
C PHE A 180 17.37 2.28 15.51
N ALA A 181 18.53 1.70 15.16
CA ALA A 181 18.60 0.59 14.21
C ALA A 181 17.89 -0.65 14.74
N TRP A 182 18.15 -1.07 15.98
CA TRP A 182 17.51 -2.24 16.59
C TRP A 182 16.00 -2.07 16.72
N TRP A 183 15.55 -0.94 17.27
CA TRP A 183 14.12 -0.64 17.39
C TRP A 183 13.47 -0.50 16.02
N GLY A 184 14.14 0.19 15.09
CA GLY A 184 13.67 0.39 13.72
C GLY A 184 13.45 -0.94 13.01
N VAL A 185 14.47 -1.80 12.97
CA VAL A 185 14.38 -3.14 12.34
C VAL A 185 13.29 -3.99 13.02
N GLY A 186 13.23 -4.01 14.35
CA GLY A 186 12.21 -4.76 15.08
C GLY A 186 10.78 -4.33 14.73
N LEU A 187 10.52 -3.02 14.74
CA LEU A 187 9.22 -2.46 14.36
C LEU A 187 8.93 -2.68 12.87
N TYR A 188 9.96 -2.64 12.02
CA TYR A 188 9.85 -2.82 10.58
C TYR A 188 9.37 -4.23 10.22
N TRP A 189 9.95 -5.24 10.86
CA TRP A 189 9.56 -6.64 10.71
C TRP A 189 8.24 -6.96 11.40
N ALA A 190 7.97 -6.40 12.58
CA ALA A 190 6.67 -6.54 13.23
C ALA A 190 5.54 -5.98 12.35
N SER A 191 5.76 -4.80 11.74
CA SER A 191 4.82 -4.23 10.76
C SER A 191 4.66 -5.17 9.56
N GLY A 192 5.76 -5.68 8.98
CA GLY A 192 5.73 -6.63 7.87
C GLY A 192 4.95 -7.92 8.19
N ALA A 193 5.12 -8.47 9.39
CA ALA A 193 4.37 -9.64 9.84
C ALA A 193 2.86 -9.37 9.94
N LEU A 194 2.46 -8.17 10.42
CA LEU A 194 1.05 -7.76 10.43
C LEU A 194 0.47 -7.68 9.02
N TYR A 195 1.22 -7.14 8.06
CA TYR A 195 0.79 -7.10 6.66
C TYR A 195 0.61 -8.50 6.06
N VAL A 196 1.51 -9.44 6.38
CA VAL A 196 1.39 -10.84 5.96
C VAL A 196 0.16 -11.49 6.58
N ALA A 197 -0.09 -11.29 7.87
CA ALA A 197 -1.27 -11.83 8.54
C ALA A 197 -2.56 -11.30 7.89
N GLN A 198 -2.68 -9.98 7.75
CA GLN A 198 -3.82 -9.34 7.08
C GLN A 198 -4.03 -9.89 5.66
N THR A 199 -2.95 -9.99 4.89
CA THR A 199 -3.01 -10.54 3.52
C THR A 199 -3.53 -11.98 3.52
N ARG A 200 -3.08 -12.82 4.45
CA ARG A 200 -3.49 -14.22 4.53
C ARG A 200 -4.96 -14.35 4.88
N ASP A 201 -5.46 -13.50 5.77
CA ASP A 201 -6.87 -13.51 6.17
C ASP A 201 -7.77 -13.08 5.02
N LEU A 202 -7.43 -12.00 4.31
CA LEU A 202 -8.15 -11.56 3.10
C LEU A 202 -8.15 -12.63 1.99
N VAL A 203 -7.02 -13.30 1.76
CA VAL A 203 -6.92 -14.38 0.75
C VAL A 203 -7.79 -15.58 1.15
N ARG A 204 -7.88 -15.90 2.45
CA ARG A 204 -8.71 -17.00 2.95
C ARG A 204 -10.19 -16.70 2.77
N GLU A 205 -10.63 -15.50 3.12
CA GLU A 205 -12.01 -15.05 2.96
C GLU A 205 -12.43 -15.06 1.47
N HIS A 206 -11.59 -14.54 0.59
CA HIS A 206 -11.87 -14.52 -0.86
C HIS A 206 -11.99 -15.93 -1.45
N ARG A 207 -11.15 -16.88 -1.00
CA ARG A 207 -11.25 -18.28 -1.43
C ARG A 207 -12.50 -18.96 -0.89
N ALA A 208 -12.87 -18.71 0.36
CA ALA A 208 -14.08 -19.26 0.96
C ALA A 208 -15.34 -18.83 0.17
N ALA A 209 -15.46 -17.53 -0.11
CA ALA A 209 -16.55 -17.00 -0.94
C ALA A 209 -16.59 -17.62 -2.34
N ALA A 210 -15.44 -17.77 -3.01
CA ALA A 210 -15.38 -18.39 -4.33
C ALA A 210 -15.76 -19.88 -4.34
N HIS A 211 -15.54 -20.60 -3.22
CA HIS A 211 -15.99 -21.99 -3.08
C HIS A 211 -17.51 -22.08 -2.88
N GLU A 212 -18.10 -21.17 -2.10
CA GLU A 212 -19.55 -21.09 -1.88
C GLU A 212 -20.30 -20.78 -3.19
N ASP A 213 -19.83 -19.80 -3.98
CA ASP A 213 -20.42 -19.44 -5.27
C ASP A 213 -20.40 -20.61 -6.27
N ARG A 214 -19.30 -21.37 -6.31
CA ARG A 214 -19.20 -22.57 -7.17
C ARG A 214 -20.16 -23.66 -6.73
N ALA A 215 -20.25 -23.93 -5.43
CA ALA A 215 -21.18 -24.92 -4.89
C ALA A 215 -22.64 -24.56 -5.17
N ALA A 216 -22.98 -23.26 -5.14
CA ALA A 216 -24.31 -22.76 -5.50
C ALA A 216 -24.64 -22.93 -6.99
N HIS A 217 -23.64 -22.81 -7.88
CA HIS A 217 -23.84 -22.96 -9.33
C HIS A 217 -23.81 -24.42 -9.83
N GLU A 218 -23.15 -25.34 -9.13
CA GLU A 218 -23.13 -26.77 -9.49
C GLU A 218 -24.41 -27.54 -9.11
N HIS A 219 -25.31 -26.96 -8.30
CA HIS A 219 -26.62 -27.53 -7.94
C HIS A 219 -27.81 -26.75 -8.55
N PRO A 220 -28.05 -26.80 -9.87
CA PRO A 220 -29.32 -26.34 -10.42
C PRO A 220 -30.40 -27.41 -10.17
N ALA A 221 -31.34 -27.10 -9.28
CA ALA A 221 -32.70 -27.68 -9.25
C ALA A 221 -32.82 -29.19 -9.55
N GLY A 222 -32.53 -30.03 -8.55
CA GLY A 222 -32.97 -31.43 -8.54
C GLY A 222 -34.26 -31.63 -7.73
N HIS A 223 -35.31 -30.84 -7.96
CA HIS A 223 -36.69 -31.11 -7.50
C HIS A 223 -37.66 -30.55 -8.55
N GLU A 224 -37.86 -31.29 -9.64
CA GLU A 224 -39.08 -31.18 -10.43
C GLU A 224 -40.24 -31.79 -9.63
N PRO A 225 -41.38 -31.11 -9.47
CA PRO A 225 -42.61 -31.76 -9.03
C PRO A 225 -43.07 -32.69 -10.16
N ALA A 226 -43.23 -33.97 -9.85
CA ALA A 226 -43.69 -34.99 -10.79
C ALA A 226 -45.00 -34.54 -11.47
N THR A 227 -44.90 -34.14 -12.73
CA THR A 227 -46.03 -34.04 -13.64
C THR A 227 -46.29 -35.43 -14.20
N SER A 228 -47.55 -35.84 -14.22
CA SER A 228 -48.04 -36.99 -14.99
C SER A 228 -49.57 -36.88 -15.15
N PRO A 229 -50.14 -37.45 -16.23
CA PRO A 229 -50.70 -36.62 -17.30
C PRO A 229 -52.23 -36.70 -17.40
N SER A 230 -52.79 -35.71 -18.11
CA SER A 230 -54.14 -35.73 -18.66
C SER A 230 -54.37 -36.97 -19.55
N ALA A 231 -55.39 -37.76 -19.22
CA ALA A 231 -56.48 -38.21 -20.12
C ALA A 231 -57.15 -39.49 -19.59
N SER A 232 -58.46 -39.40 -19.28
CA SER A 232 -59.48 -40.43 -19.55
C SER A 232 -60.83 -39.97 -18.95
N ALA A 233 -61.73 -39.48 -19.80
CA ALA A 233 -63.17 -39.62 -19.56
C ALA A 233 -63.62 -40.91 -20.28
N PRO A 234 -64.61 -41.67 -19.76
CA PRO A 234 -66.00 -41.34 -20.10
C PRO A 234 -67.04 -41.56 -18.97
N THR A 235 -68.10 -40.74 -19.03
CA THR A 235 -69.52 -40.93 -18.64
C THR A 235 -69.95 -42.12 -17.75
N LEU A 236 -70.69 -41.84 -16.66
CA LEU A 236 -72.14 -42.13 -16.52
C LEU A 236 -72.71 -41.81 -15.12
N SER A 237 -73.99 -41.43 -15.13
CA SER A 237 -75.02 -41.69 -14.12
C SER A 237 -75.39 -40.57 -13.14
N SER A 238 -76.52 -39.95 -13.49
CA SER A 238 -77.65 -39.39 -12.72
C SER A 238 -77.80 -39.63 -11.22
N ASP A 239 -78.55 -38.69 -10.62
CA ASP A 239 -79.23 -38.70 -9.31
C ASP A 239 -78.28 -38.52 -8.09
N ASP A 240 -78.56 -37.69 -7.08
CA ASP A 240 -79.85 -37.41 -6.47
C ASP A 240 -79.81 -36.14 -5.58
N ALA A 241 -80.99 -35.54 -5.46
CA ALA A 241 -81.59 -34.63 -4.49
C ALA A 241 -80.82 -33.98 -3.30
N ARG A 242 -81.23 -32.69 -3.10
CA ARG A 242 -81.67 -32.02 -1.84
C ARG A 242 -80.65 -31.48 -0.82
N ALA A 243 -80.56 -30.14 -0.85
CA ALA A 243 -81.04 -29.16 0.15
C ALA A 243 -80.38 -29.05 1.55
N PRO A 244 -80.36 -27.84 2.14
CA PRO A 244 -79.55 -27.48 3.30
C PRO A 244 -80.32 -27.55 4.63
N GLN A 245 -79.57 -27.72 5.73
CA GLN A 245 -79.82 -27.09 7.02
C GLN A 245 -78.49 -26.67 7.64
#